data_AF-A0A7V4HSN3-F1
#
_entry.id   AF-A0A7V4HSN3-F1
#
_cell.length_a   1.000
_cell.length_b   1.000
_cell.length_c   1.000
_cell.angle_alpha   90.00
_cell.angle_beta   90.00
_cell.angle_gamma   90.00
#
_symmetry.space_group_name_H-M   'P 1'
#
loop_
_entity.id
_entity.type
_entity.pdbx_description
1 polymer ?
#
loop_
_entity_poly.entity_id
_entity_poly.type
_entity_poly.pdbx_seq_one_letter_code
_entity_poly.pdbx_strand_id
1 'polypeptide(L)'
;MAVFDVQWNPSPRELRQFAAIWFPAACAVAGGLVYLRAGSLWGAVCLWACGAAVSAMGWIRPRAVRPLYVGLLCLTYPIGWAVSHVLLALIFFGMFTPVGLFMRLWGRDPLQRKFDPGAASYWTPRPPSRDPKSYFRQF
;
A
#
# COMPACT_ATOMS: atom_id res chain seq x y z
N MET A 1 -0.54 -6.30 -12.68
CA MET A 1 -0.10 -4.92 -12.39
C MET A 1 0.17 -4.85 -10.90
N ALA A 2 1.38 -4.48 -10.49
CA ALA A 2 1.63 -4.21 -9.07
C ALA A 2 0.78 -3.00 -8.68
N VAL A 3 0.19 -3.01 -7.49
CA VAL A 3 -0.61 -1.87 -6.97
C VAL A 3 0.26 -0.63 -6.74
N PHE A 4 1.59 -0.79 -6.73
CA PHE A 4 2.57 0.27 -6.59
C PHE A 4 3.42 0.40 -7.85
N ASP A 5 3.42 1.59 -8.44
CA ASP A 5 4.33 1.98 -9.52
C ASP A 5 5.44 2.87 -8.95
N VAL A 6 6.68 2.62 -9.40
CA VAL A 6 7.84 3.45 -9.04
C VAL A 6 7.66 4.82 -9.71
N GLN A 7 7.46 5.86 -8.90
CA GLN A 7 7.34 7.23 -9.40
C GLN A 7 8.71 7.79 -9.80
N TRP A 8 9.09 7.58 -11.07
CA TRP A 8 10.38 8.02 -11.62
C TRP A 8 10.54 9.54 -11.75
N ASN A 9 9.43 10.27 -11.79
CA ASN A 9 9.40 11.73 -11.91
C ASN A 9 8.55 12.37 -10.80
N PRO A 10 9.05 12.35 -9.54
CA PRO A 10 8.32 12.93 -8.42
C PRO A 10 8.20 14.45 -8.56
N SER A 11 7.09 14.98 -8.08
CA SER A 11 6.85 16.42 -8.02
C SER A 11 7.87 17.11 -7.08
N PRO A 12 8.17 18.41 -7.29
CA PRO A 12 9.03 19.17 -6.38
C PRO A 12 8.50 19.24 -4.95
N ARG A 13 7.21 19.02 -4.73
CA ARG A 13 6.60 18.97 -3.40
C ARG A 13 6.96 17.67 -2.67
N GLU A 14 6.86 16.54 -3.35
CA GLU A 14 7.22 15.22 -2.79
C GLU A 14 8.70 15.16 -2.44
N LEU A 15 9.57 15.69 -3.31
CA LEU A 15 11.01 15.76 -3.03
C LEU A 15 11.32 16.63 -1.80
N ARG A 16 10.60 17.74 -1.61
CA ARG A 16 10.73 18.58 -0.41
C ARG A 16 10.24 17.87 0.84
N GLN A 17 9.10 17.20 0.79
CA GLN A 17 8.55 16.43 1.93
C GLN A 17 9.48 15.28 2.32
N PHE A 18 10.00 14.55 1.34
CA PHE A 18 11.00 13.52 1.57
C PHE A 18 12.25 14.08 2.24
N ALA A 19 12.84 15.13 1.68
CA ALA A 19 14.07 15.70 2.20
C ALA A 19 13.89 16.38 3.56
N ALA A 20 12.74 17.02 3.82
CA ALA A 20 12.52 17.77 5.06
C ALA A 20 11.99 16.93 6.22
N ILE A 21 11.29 15.82 5.94
CA ILE A 21 10.60 15.03 6.97
C ILE A 21 11.19 13.62 7.00
N TRP A 22 11.00 12.85 5.92
CA TRP A 22 11.25 11.42 5.95
C TRP A 22 12.73 11.07 6.05
N PHE A 23 13.59 11.73 5.26
CA PHE A 23 15.01 11.48 5.25
C PHE A 23 15.71 11.85 6.57
N PRO A 24 15.54 13.06 7.14
CA PRO A 24 16.15 13.40 8.43
C PRO A 24 15.59 12.56 9.57
N ALA A 25 14.30 12.20 9.55
CA ALA A 25 13.75 11.28 10.55
C ALA A 25 14.43 9.89 10.48
N ALA A 26 14.63 9.36 9.27
CA ALA A 26 15.34 8.10 9.08
C ALA A 26 16.80 8.18 9.58
N CYS A 27 17.51 9.27 9.25
CA CYS A 27 18.87 9.53 9.76
C CYS A 27 18.90 9.71 11.28
N ALA A 28 17.89 10.36 11.88
CA ALA A 28 17.78 10.55 13.32
C ALA A 28 17.65 9.21 14.04
N VAL A 29 16.73 8.35 13.58
CA VAL A 29 16.52 7.01 14.13
C VAL A 29 17.76 6.13 13.92
N ALA A 30 18.34 6.12 12.72
CA ALA A 30 19.55 5.34 12.44
C ALA A 30 20.74 5.79 13.29
N GLY A 31 20.97 7.10 13.41
CA GLY A 31 22.03 7.66 14.25
C GLY A 31 21.81 7.38 15.74
N GLY A 32 20.57 7.49 16.20
CA GLY A 32 20.19 7.11 17.57
C GLY A 32 20.43 5.62 17.85
N LEU A 33 20.08 4.74 16.92
CA LEU A 33 20.36 3.30 17.03
C LEU A 33 21.86 3.01 17.06
N VAL A 34 22.66 3.68 16.21
CA VAL A 34 24.12 3.54 16.20
C VAL A 34 24.71 3.99 17.53
N TYR A 35 24.24 5.11 18.07
CA TYR A 35 24.67 5.59 19.38
C TYR A 35 24.33 4.60 20.49
N LEU A 36 23.09 4.10 20.53
CA LEU A 36 22.61 3.21 21.58
C LEU A 36 23.21 1.79 21.51
N ARG A 37 23.48 1.28 20.30
CA ARG A 37 23.98 -0.09 20.11
C ARG A 37 25.50 -0.19 20.06
N ALA A 38 26.17 0.78 19.44
CA ALA A 38 27.61 0.75 19.23
C ALA A 38 28.37 1.76 20.10
N GLY A 39 27.68 2.66 20.82
CA GLY A 39 28.32 3.71 21.62
C GLY A 39 29.06 4.76 20.78
N SER A 40 28.98 4.68 19.45
CA SER A 40 29.76 5.54 18.55
C SER A 40 29.06 6.87 18.33
N LEU A 41 29.51 7.88 19.06
CA LEU A 41 29.10 9.28 18.86
C LEU A 41 29.42 9.76 17.44
N TRP A 42 30.58 9.40 16.91
CA TRP A 42 31.00 9.85 15.58
C TRP A 42 30.07 9.30 14.49
N GLY A 43 29.70 8.01 14.56
CA GLY A 43 28.76 7.41 13.62
C GLY A 43 27.38 8.06 13.67
N ALA A 44 26.88 8.39 14.87
CA ALA A 44 25.62 9.07 15.04
C ALA A 44 25.63 10.51 14.47
N VAL A 45 26.68 11.28 14.80
CA VAL A 45 26.85 12.65 14.30
C VAL A 45 26.97 12.69 12.78
N CYS A 46 27.74 11.77 12.17
CA CYS A 46 27.84 11.67 10.71
C CYS A 46 26.47 11.44 10.06
N LEU A 47 25.65 10.55 10.63
CA LEU A 47 24.31 10.27 10.11
C LEU A 47 23.38 11.47 10.25
N TRP A 48 23.39 12.15 11.39
CA TRP A 48 22.57 13.35 11.61
C TRP A 48 23.01 14.52 10.72
N ALA A 49 24.32 14.74 10.57
CA ALA A 49 24.87 15.75 9.67
C ALA A 49 24.49 15.46 8.21
N CYS A 50 24.56 14.20 7.79
CA CYS A 50 24.11 13.78 6.45
C CYS A 50 22.61 14.08 6.26
N GLY A 51 21.77 13.73 7.24
CA GLY A 51 20.34 14.04 7.23
C GLY A 51 20.09 15.54 7.06
N ALA A 52 20.74 16.37 7.89
CA ALA A 52 20.62 17.82 7.84
C ALA A 52 21.08 18.42 6.50
N ALA A 53 22.20 17.93 5.95
CA ALA A 53 22.73 18.39 4.67
C ALA A 53 21.78 18.10 3.50
N VAL A 54 21.22 16.88 3.45
CA VAL A 54 20.24 16.51 2.43
C VAL A 54 18.93 17.28 2.60
N SER A 55 18.49 17.52 3.83
CA SER A 55 17.32 18.36 4.11
C SER A 55 17.50 19.79 3.61
N ALA A 56 18.65 20.41 3.89
CA ALA A 56 18.98 21.74 3.38
C ALA A 56 19.04 21.77 1.85
N MET A 57 19.65 20.76 1.22
CA MET A 57 19.69 20.62 -0.23
C MET A 57 18.28 20.48 -0.84
N GLY A 58 17.40 19.71 -0.20
CA GLY A 58 16.02 19.55 -0.65
C GLY A 58 15.18 20.82 -0.56
N TRP A 59 15.48 21.70 0.40
CA TRP A 59 14.86 23.02 0.52
C TRP A 59 15.31 23.99 -0.57
N ILE A 60 16.62 24.09 -0.83
CA ILE A 60 17.19 25.02 -1.82
C ILE A 60 16.91 24.53 -3.25
N ARG A 61 17.15 23.24 -3.51
CA ARG A 61 17.13 22.67 -4.86
C ARG A 61 16.54 21.25 -4.84
N PRO A 62 15.20 21.09 -4.73
CA PRO A 62 14.57 19.78 -4.53
C PRO A 62 14.92 18.77 -5.63
N ARG A 63 15.12 19.21 -6.87
CA ARG A 63 15.51 18.34 -7.99
C ARG A 63 16.86 17.65 -7.80
N ALA A 64 17.77 18.20 -6.99
CA ALA A 64 19.05 17.57 -6.69
C ALA A 64 18.90 16.32 -5.81
N VAL A 65 17.82 16.20 -5.03
CA VAL A 65 17.54 15.05 -4.15
C VAL A 65 16.83 13.91 -4.89
N ARG A 66 16.38 14.14 -6.13
CA ARG A 66 15.70 13.13 -6.96
C ARG A 66 16.45 11.79 -7.08
N PRO A 67 17.74 11.72 -7.43
CA PRO A 67 18.42 10.43 -7.58
C PRO A 67 18.44 9.64 -6.26
N LEU A 68 18.61 10.32 -5.14
CA LEU A 68 18.54 9.70 -3.81
C LEU A 68 17.13 9.17 -3.52
N TYR A 69 16.09 9.97 -3.76
CA TYR A 69 14.69 9.56 -3.59
C TYR A 69 14.36 8.31 -4.42
N VAL A 70 14.65 8.36 -5.73
CA VAL A 70 14.34 7.25 -6.64
C VAL A 70 15.17 6.01 -6.28
N GLY A 71 16.46 6.17 -5.95
CA GLY A 71 17.30 5.07 -5.52
C GLY A 71 16.77 4.37 -4.27
N LEU A 72 16.37 5.12 -3.25
CA LEU A 72 15.74 4.56 -2.05
C LEU A 72 14.38 3.92 -2.33
N LEU A 73 13.59 4.50 -3.23
CA LEU A 73 12.29 3.95 -3.60
C LEU A 73 12.44 2.64 -4.37
N CYS A 74 13.41 2.54 -5.28
CA CYS A 74 13.76 1.29 -5.95
C CYS A 74 14.25 0.23 -4.95
N LEU A 75 15.05 0.61 -3.96
CA LEU A 75 15.56 -0.31 -2.94
C LEU A 75 14.44 -0.84 -2.04
N THR A 76 13.48 0.01 -1.68
CA THR A 76 12.36 -0.36 -0.78
C THR A 76 11.17 -0.97 -1.54
N TYR A 77 11.13 -0.88 -2.87
CA TYR A 77 10.04 -1.41 -3.70
C TYR A 77 9.74 -2.91 -3.44
N PRO A 78 10.72 -3.82 -3.39
CA PRO A 78 10.44 -5.24 -3.14
C PRO A 78 9.77 -5.50 -1.79
N ILE A 79 10.07 -4.67 -0.79
CA ILE A 79 9.45 -4.74 0.55
C ILE A 79 7.97 -4.40 0.44
N GLY A 80 7.64 -3.28 -0.22
CA GLY A 80 6.23 -2.88 -0.44
C GLY A 80 5.45 -3.92 -1.24
N TRP A 81 6.06 -4.49 -2.28
CA TRP A 81 5.48 -5.57 -3.06
C TRP A 81 5.19 -6.82 -2.20
N ALA A 82 6.16 -7.27 -1.42
CA ALA A 82 6.02 -8.44 -0.55
C ALA A 82 4.94 -8.23 0.51
N VAL A 83 4.96 -7.08 1.21
CA VAL A 83 3.96 -6.74 2.23
C VAL A 83 2.55 -6.72 1.63
N SER A 84 2.38 -6.15 0.43
CA SER A 84 1.08 -6.12 -0.24
C SER A 84 0.52 -7.51 -0.52
N HIS A 85 1.38 -8.43 -1.01
CA HIS A 85 0.97 -9.81 -1.31
C HIS A 85 0.71 -10.61 -0.04
N VAL A 86 1.55 -10.46 0.98
CA VAL A 86 1.38 -11.11 2.29
C VAL A 86 0.09 -10.63 2.94
N LEU A 87 -0.19 -9.34 2.93
CA LEU A 87 -1.41 -8.79 3.50
C LEU A 87 -2.65 -9.29 2.76
N LEU A 88 -2.61 -9.30 1.42
CA LEU A 88 -3.70 -9.84 0.60
C LEU A 88 -3.93 -11.34 0.89
N ALA A 89 -2.85 -12.13 0.95
CA ALA A 89 -2.92 -13.54 1.28
C ALA A 89 -3.49 -13.75 2.68
N LEU A 90 -3.06 -12.97 3.67
CA LEU A 90 -3.53 -13.07 5.05
C LEU A 90 -5.02 -12.74 5.14
N ILE A 91 -5.49 -11.67 4.48
CA ILE A 91 -6.91 -11.34 4.47
C ILE A 91 -7.71 -12.42 3.74
N PHE A 92 -7.23 -12.87 2.59
CA PHE A 92 -7.95 -13.87 1.79
C PHE A 92 -8.03 -15.22 2.49
N PHE A 93 -6.91 -15.75 2.98
CA PHE A 93 -6.87 -17.06 3.63
C PHE A 93 -7.26 -17.03 5.11
N GLY A 94 -7.04 -15.91 5.80
CA GLY A 94 -7.38 -15.74 7.21
C GLY A 94 -8.81 -15.28 7.47
N MET A 95 -9.45 -14.57 6.53
CA MET A 95 -10.81 -14.04 6.72
C MET A 95 -11.79 -14.59 5.68
N PHE A 96 -11.54 -14.40 4.38
CA PHE A 96 -12.53 -14.79 3.36
C PHE A 96 -12.67 -16.30 3.21
N THR A 97 -11.55 -17.02 3.18
CA THR A 97 -11.53 -18.49 3.04
C THR A 97 -12.26 -19.20 4.18
N PRO A 98 -12.00 -18.90 5.48
CA PRO A 98 -12.73 -19.54 6.56
C PRO A 98 -14.21 -19.17 6.56
N VAL A 99 -14.58 -17.93 6.23
CA VAL A 99 -16.01 -17.56 6.09
C VAL A 99 -16.67 -18.40 5.01
N GLY A 100 -16.04 -18.55 3.84
CA GLY A 100 -16.52 -19.42 2.77
C GLY A 100 -16.59 -20.90 3.18
N LEU A 101 -15.62 -21.37 3.96
CA LEU A 101 -15.61 -22.73 4.50
C LEU A 101 -16.75 -22.95 5.50
N PHE A 102 -16.98 -22.03 6.43
CA PHE A 102 -18.11 -22.07 7.35
C PHE A 102 -19.45 -22.04 6.62
N MET A 103 -19.61 -21.19 5.61
CA MET A 103 -20.82 -21.19 4.77
C MET A 103 -21.05 -22.55 4.10
N ARG A 104 -19.98 -23.17 3.58
CA ARG A 104 -20.04 -24.49 2.96
C ARG A 104 -20.40 -25.59 3.97
N LEU A 105 -19.83 -25.56 5.18
CA LEU A 105 -20.12 -26.49 6.26
C LEU A 105 -21.57 -26.37 6.74
N TRP A 106 -22.12 -25.16 6.83
CA TRP A 106 -23.54 -24.92 7.15
C TRP A 106 -24.50 -25.12 5.98
N GLY A 107 -24.02 -25.55 4.81
CA GLY A 107 -24.85 -25.80 3.63
C GLY A 107 -25.43 -24.54 2.98
N ARG A 108 -24.98 -23.34 3.37
CA ARG A 108 -25.40 -22.08 2.75
C ARG A 108 -24.67 -21.90 1.42
N ASP A 109 -25.43 -21.84 0.34
CA ASP A 109 -24.93 -21.53 -1.01
C ASP A 109 -25.64 -20.30 -1.60
N PRO A 110 -25.35 -19.08 -1.09
CA PRO A 110 -26.03 -17.86 -1.55
C PRO A 110 -25.77 -17.54 -3.03
N LEU A 111 -24.71 -18.10 -3.61
CA LEU A 111 -24.35 -17.91 -5.01
C LEU A 111 -24.94 -19.00 -5.93
N GLN A 112 -25.78 -19.91 -5.42
CA GLN A 112 -26.40 -21.00 -6.19
C GLN A 112 -25.38 -21.75 -7.08
N ARG A 113 -24.20 -22.03 -6.53
CA ARG A 113 -23.07 -22.63 -7.27
C ARG A 113 -23.29 -24.11 -7.55
N LYS A 114 -24.14 -24.78 -6.77
CA LYS A 114 -24.52 -26.17 -7.04
C LYS A 114 -25.36 -26.26 -8.31
N PHE A 115 -24.93 -27.12 -9.23
CA PHE A 115 -25.69 -27.45 -10.43
C PHE A 115 -26.91 -28.28 -10.05
N ASP A 116 -28.09 -27.86 -10.50
CA ASP A 116 -29.36 -28.57 -10.41
C ASP A 116 -29.67 -29.25 -11.77
N PRO A 117 -29.52 -30.58 -11.89
CA PRO A 117 -29.81 -31.32 -13.12
C PRO A 117 -31.28 -31.28 -13.54
N GLY A 118 -32.20 -30.96 -12.63
CA GLY A 118 -33.64 -30.86 -12.91
C GLY A 118 -34.09 -29.47 -13.34
N ALA A 119 -33.20 -28.47 -13.30
CA ALA A 119 -33.54 -27.10 -13.66
C ALA A 119 -33.70 -26.97 -15.18
N ALA A 120 -34.89 -26.57 -15.63
CA ALA A 120 -35.15 -26.25 -17.04
C ALA A 120 -34.30 -25.05 -17.53
N SER A 121 -33.89 -24.16 -16.62
CA SER A 121 -33.07 -22.99 -16.91
C SER A 121 -32.54 -22.37 -15.61
N TYR A 122 -31.28 -21.91 -15.60
CA TYR A 122 -30.68 -21.13 -14.50
C TYR A 122 -30.95 -19.63 -14.60
N TRP A 123 -31.65 -19.18 -15.64
CA TRP A 123 -31.97 -17.76 -15.82
C TRP A 123 -32.93 -17.31 -14.73
N THR A 124 -32.51 -16.32 -13.95
CA THR A 124 -33.37 -15.66 -12.96
C THR A 124 -34.22 -14.60 -13.68
N PRO A 125 -35.56 -14.66 -13.61
CA PRO A 125 -36.43 -13.70 -14.28
C PRO A 125 -36.14 -12.29 -13.78
N ARG A 126 -35.82 -11.38 -14.71
CA ARG A 126 -35.62 -9.97 -14.35
C ARG A 126 -36.98 -9.36 -14.04
N PRO A 127 -37.16 -8.67 -12.89
CA PRO A 127 -38.39 -7.94 -12.65
C PRO A 127 -38.61 -6.89 -13.75
N PRO A 128 -39.88 -6.55 -14.05
CA PRO A 128 -40.22 -5.60 -15.10
C PRO A 128 -39.48 -4.27 -14.86
N SER A 129 -39.05 -3.63 -15.95
CA SER A 129 -38.29 -2.39 -15.90
C SER A 129 -39.06 -1.34 -15.10
N ARG A 130 -38.46 -0.84 -14.02
CA ARG A 130 -39.00 0.29 -13.27
C ARG A 130 -39.01 1.53 -14.17
N ASP A 131 -40.01 2.39 -13.97
CA ASP A 131 -40.10 3.70 -14.62
C ASP A 131 -38.74 4.41 -14.52
N PRO A 132 -38.13 4.90 -15.62
CA PRO A 132 -36.89 5.67 -15.57
C PRO A 132 -36.92 6.82 -14.57
N LYS A 133 -38.09 7.38 -14.27
CA LYS A 133 -38.25 8.42 -13.24
C LYS A 133 -37.94 7.92 -11.81
N SER A 134 -37.98 6.61 -11.59
CA SER A 134 -37.57 5.94 -10.34
C SER A 134 -36.09 6.13 -10.03
N TYR A 135 -35.23 6.34 -11.03
CA TYR A 135 -33.80 6.56 -10.79
C TYR A 135 -33.51 7.88 -10.06
N PHE A 136 -34.43 8.85 -10.16
CA PHE A 136 -34.33 10.13 -9.47
C PHE A 136 -34.87 10.11 -8.03
N ARG A 137 -35.42 8.98 -7.57
CA ARG A 137 -35.92 8.77 -6.20
C ARG A 137 -35.20 7.57 -5.60
N GLN A 138 -34.00 7.82 -5.06
CA GLN A 138 -33.16 6.80 -4.44
C GLN A 138 -33.55 6.46 -2.99
N PHE A 139 -34.44 7.24 -2.37
CA PHE A 139 -34.93 7.05 -1.01
C PHE A 139 -36.46 7.12 -0.98
#